data_AF-A0A7S2PSE2-F1
#
_entry.id   AF-A0A7S2PSE2-F1
#
_cell.length_a   1.000
_cell.length_b   1.000
_cell.length_c   1.000
_cell.angle_alpha   90.00
_cell.angle_beta   90.00
_cell.angle_gamma   90.00
#
_symmetry.space_group_name_H-M   'P 1'
#
loop_
_entity.id
_entity.type
_entity.pdbx_description
1 polymer ?
#
loop_
_entity_poly.entity_id
_entity_poly.type
_entity_poly.pdbx_seq_one_letter_code
_entity_poly.pdbx_strand_id
1 'polypeptide(L)'
;VNVAQDVDEPWPLEVYGRDNKAYNVTMEPGDMVLYESHSLIHGRPFELKGRYYANIFIHFEPTGHSLKHYPMHKFDINVDALEREAKEKGHGGHENKEKGVPSYILDGSPEESNWRKRSPATFQNIRGRKGAKDPPVPEKKVAHAAAQEGNVIALKKLAVE
;
A
#
# COMPACT_ATOMS: atom_id res chain seq x y z
N VAL A 1 -6.66 -1.87 10.55
CA VAL A 1 -7.27 -1.12 11.68
C VAL A 1 -8.78 -1.21 11.54
N ASN A 2 -9.49 -1.68 12.55
CA ASN A 2 -10.96 -1.61 12.55
C ASN A 2 -11.36 -0.19 12.96
N VAL A 3 -12.22 0.45 12.18
CA VAL A 3 -12.62 1.85 12.42
C VAL A 3 -14.09 1.99 12.79
N ALA A 4 -14.93 1.03 12.40
CA ALA A 4 -16.32 0.95 12.80
C ALA A 4 -16.87 -0.44 12.46
N GLN A 5 -17.79 -0.95 13.26
CA GLN A 5 -18.51 -2.19 12.95
C GLN A 5 -19.91 -2.16 13.53
N ASP A 6 -20.83 -2.85 12.86
CA ASP A 6 -22.15 -3.17 13.38
C ASP A 6 -22.50 -4.61 12.97
N VAL A 7 -22.21 -5.52 13.89
CA VAL A 7 -22.28 -6.97 13.70
C VAL A 7 -23.12 -7.61 14.79
N ASP A 8 -23.93 -8.60 14.40
CA ASP A 8 -24.77 -9.36 15.33
C ASP A 8 -23.93 -10.38 16.12
N GLU A 9 -22.84 -10.85 15.50
CA GLU A 9 -21.87 -11.76 16.10
C GLU A 9 -20.42 -11.41 15.69
N PRO A 10 -19.40 -11.82 16.46
CA PRO A 10 -18.01 -11.59 16.08
C PRO A 10 -17.69 -12.13 14.70
N TRP A 11 -17.18 -11.26 13.83
CA TRP A 11 -16.68 -11.64 12.52
C TRP A 11 -15.15 -11.62 12.55
N PRO A 12 -14.45 -12.76 12.70
CA PRO A 12 -12.99 -12.79 12.82
C PRO A 12 -12.31 -12.76 11.45
N LEU A 13 -11.08 -12.23 11.43
CA LEU A 13 -10.12 -12.49 10.36
C LEU A 13 -9.46 -13.84 10.64
N GLU A 14 -9.59 -14.79 9.73
CA GLU A 14 -8.87 -16.06 9.81
C GLU A 14 -7.50 -15.93 9.13
N VAL A 15 -6.44 -16.34 9.82
CA VAL A 15 -5.06 -16.32 9.33
C VAL A 15 -4.43 -17.68 9.56
N TYR A 16 -3.85 -18.27 8.53
CA TYR A 16 -3.04 -19.48 8.67
C TYR A 16 -1.62 -19.10 9.04
N GLY A 17 -1.19 -19.52 10.23
CA GLY A 17 0.17 -19.34 10.70
C GLY A 17 1.16 -20.23 9.95
N ARG A 18 2.46 -19.93 10.09
CA ARG A 18 3.53 -20.78 9.53
C ARG A 18 3.63 -22.16 10.20
N ASP A 19 2.93 -22.36 11.30
CA ASP A 19 2.75 -23.67 11.94
C ASP A 19 1.56 -24.46 11.36
N ASN A 20 0.98 -23.99 10.25
CA ASN A 20 -0.17 -24.56 9.54
C ASN A 20 -1.46 -24.61 10.39
N LYS A 21 -1.59 -23.78 11.42
CA LYS A 21 -2.83 -23.63 12.18
C LYS A 21 -3.60 -22.40 11.76
N ALA A 22 -4.93 -22.51 11.75
CA ALA A 22 -5.82 -21.39 11.55
C ALA A 22 -5.99 -20.63 12.89
N TYR A 23 -5.84 -19.31 12.83
CA TYR A 23 -6.02 -18.40 13.94
C TYR A 23 -7.14 -17.42 13.62
N ASN A 24 -8.14 -17.33 14.50
CA ASN A 24 -9.23 -16.38 14.39
C ASN A 24 -8.91 -15.12 15.20
N VAL A 25 -8.76 -14.01 14.50
CA VAL A 25 -8.47 -12.69 15.07
C VAL A 25 -9.73 -11.86 15.05
N THR A 26 -10.39 -11.77 16.21
CA THR A 26 -11.52 -10.87 16.44
C THR A 26 -11.00 -9.46 16.76
N MET A 27 -11.67 -8.43 16.25
CA MET A 27 -11.29 -7.03 16.43
C MET A 27 -12.49 -6.18 16.84
N GLU A 28 -12.26 -5.18 17.67
CA GLU A 28 -13.18 -4.09 18.00
C GLU A 28 -12.75 -2.76 17.33
N PRO A 29 -13.64 -1.76 17.18
CA PRO A 29 -13.26 -0.46 16.64
C PRO A 29 -12.11 0.17 17.44
N GLY A 30 -11.03 0.53 16.75
CA GLY A 30 -9.77 0.97 17.34
C GLY A 30 -8.66 -0.08 17.29
N ASP A 31 -9.00 -1.37 17.16
CA ASP A 31 -8.00 -2.42 17.14
C ASP A 31 -7.14 -2.39 15.86
N MET A 32 -5.86 -2.68 16.07
CA MET A 32 -4.86 -2.79 15.01
C MET A 32 -4.26 -4.17 15.00
N VAL A 33 -4.25 -4.80 13.82
CA VAL A 33 -3.58 -6.09 13.58
C VAL A 33 -2.49 -5.86 12.55
N LEU A 34 -1.27 -6.23 12.91
CA LEU A 34 -0.11 -6.23 12.02
C LEU A 34 0.25 -7.69 11.71
N TYR A 35 0.27 -8.05 10.43
CA TYR A 35 0.59 -9.39 9.96
C TYR A 35 1.21 -9.37 8.57
N GLU A 36 1.92 -10.45 8.21
CA GLU A 36 2.60 -10.61 6.91
C GLU A 36 1.58 -10.94 5.80
N SER A 37 0.79 -9.95 5.36
CA SER A 37 -0.35 -10.16 4.46
C SER A 37 0.03 -10.79 3.10
N HIS A 38 1.24 -10.54 2.60
CA HIS A 38 1.67 -11.09 1.32
C HIS A 38 1.95 -12.60 1.36
N SER A 39 2.42 -13.12 2.50
CA SER A 39 2.89 -14.51 2.61
C SER A 39 1.96 -15.44 3.41
N LEU A 40 1.12 -14.90 4.28
CA LEU A 40 0.16 -15.70 5.05
C LEU A 40 -1.17 -15.81 4.31
N ILE A 41 -1.72 -17.02 4.24
CA ILE A 41 -3.09 -17.23 3.77
C ILE A 41 -4.01 -16.63 4.82
N HIS A 42 -4.87 -15.70 4.40
CA HIS A 42 -5.78 -15.02 5.31
C HIS A 42 -7.06 -14.62 4.59
N GLY A 43 -8.15 -14.48 5.35
CA GLY A 43 -9.44 -14.08 4.81
C GLY A 43 -10.54 -14.08 5.85
N ARG A 44 -11.77 -13.83 5.38
CA ARG A 44 -12.99 -13.93 6.18
C ARG A 44 -13.88 -14.97 5.50
N PRO A 45 -13.65 -16.26 5.77
CA PRO A 45 -14.36 -17.34 5.06
C PRO A 45 -15.82 -17.48 5.49
N PHE A 46 -16.17 -16.93 6.66
CA PHE A 46 -17.54 -16.91 7.18
C PHE A 46 -18.29 -15.70 6.65
N GLU A 47 -19.60 -15.84 6.45
CA GLU A 47 -20.46 -14.72 6.07
C GLU A 47 -20.54 -13.67 7.19
N LEU A 48 -20.61 -12.40 6.81
CA LEU A 48 -20.90 -11.34 7.76
C LEU A 48 -22.38 -11.43 8.20
N LYS A 49 -22.61 -11.57 9.52
CA LYS A 49 -23.93 -11.37 10.12
C LYS A 49 -23.96 -10.00 10.79
N GLY A 50 -24.60 -9.03 10.14
CA GLY A 50 -24.64 -7.64 10.57
C GLY A 50 -24.90 -6.68 9.42
N ARG A 51 -24.74 -5.38 9.69
CA ARG A 51 -24.93 -4.31 8.69
C ARG A 51 -23.64 -3.95 7.97
N TYR A 52 -22.53 -3.82 8.69
CA TYR A 52 -21.26 -3.44 8.09
C TYR A 52 -20.05 -3.79 8.98
N TYR A 53 -18.88 -3.86 8.35
CA TYR A 53 -17.58 -4.00 9.00
C TYR A 53 -16.57 -3.13 8.24
N ALA A 54 -15.99 -2.13 8.89
CA ALA A 54 -15.13 -1.15 8.24
C ALA A 54 -13.69 -1.23 8.74
N ASN A 55 -12.76 -1.49 7.82
CA ASN A 55 -11.33 -1.57 8.07
C ASN A 55 -10.54 -0.60 7.20
N ILE A 56 -9.47 -0.04 7.76
CA ILE A 56 -8.39 0.62 7.02
C ILE A 56 -7.19 -0.34 6.94
N PHE A 57 -6.69 -0.55 5.73
CA PHE A 57 -5.49 -1.34 5.45
C PHE A 57 -4.32 -0.42 5.14
N ILE A 58 -3.19 -0.67 5.80
CA ILE A 58 -1.94 0.06 5.58
C ILE A 58 -0.91 -0.99 5.21
N HIS A 59 -0.33 -0.87 4.01
CA HIS A 59 0.68 -1.78 3.52
C HIS A 59 2.06 -1.16 3.68
N PHE A 60 2.98 -1.93 4.24
CA PHE A 60 4.40 -1.63 4.24
C PHE A 60 5.11 -2.72 3.46
N GLU A 61 6.12 -2.34 2.68
CA GLU A 61 7.03 -3.29 2.07
C GLU A 61 8.47 -2.94 2.41
N PRO A 62 9.38 -3.95 2.44
CA PRO A 62 10.80 -3.67 2.48
C PRO A 62 11.20 -2.79 1.30
N THR A 63 12.13 -1.87 1.55
CA THR A 63 12.67 -0.98 0.52
C THR A 63 13.19 -1.78 -0.68
N GLY A 64 12.67 -1.46 -1.87
CA GLY A 64 13.05 -2.10 -3.14
C GLY A 64 12.31 -3.40 -3.49
N HIS A 65 11.43 -3.91 -2.61
CA HIS A 65 10.70 -5.17 -2.83
C HIS A 65 9.84 -5.14 -4.11
N SER A 66 9.09 -4.06 -4.31
CA SER A 66 8.29 -3.85 -5.51
C SER A 66 9.08 -3.92 -6.84
N LEU A 67 10.35 -3.52 -6.85
CA LEU A 67 11.16 -3.51 -8.09
C LEU A 67 11.37 -4.93 -8.66
N LYS A 68 11.28 -5.97 -7.81
CA LYS A 68 11.42 -7.38 -8.23
C LYS A 68 10.15 -7.96 -8.86
N HIS A 69 8.99 -7.40 -8.56
CA HIS A 69 7.68 -7.94 -9.01
C HIS A 69 7.13 -7.24 -10.26
N TYR A 70 7.85 -6.29 -10.85
CA TYR A 70 7.51 -5.81 -12.20
C TYR A 70 7.78 -6.95 -13.19
N PRO A 71 6.84 -7.30 -14.10
CA PRO A 71 7.17 -8.14 -15.25
C PRO A 71 8.06 -7.31 -16.18
N MET A 72 9.33 -7.17 -15.81
CA MET A 72 10.34 -6.53 -16.64
C MET A 72 10.94 -7.57 -17.58
N HIS A 73 10.06 -8.34 -18.24
CA HIS A 73 10.40 -9.32 -19.27
C HIS A 73 10.72 -8.63 -20.62
N LYS A 74 11.38 -7.46 -20.60
CA LYS A 74 11.72 -6.76 -21.86
C LYS A 74 13.13 -6.19 -21.98
N PHE A 75 13.94 -6.09 -20.92
CA PHE A 75 15.33 -5.62 -21.06
C PHE A 75 16.22 -6.23 -19.97
N ASP A 76 17.50 -6.49 -20.30
CA ASP A 76 18.57 -6.90 -19.39
C ASP A 76 18.79 -5.85 -18.29
N ILE A 77 17.94 -5.86 -17.28
CA ILE A 77 18.00 -4.88 -16.20
C ILE A 77 18.44 -5.62 -14.94
N ASN A 78 19.55 -5.17 -14.38
CA ASN A 78 20.12 -5.71 -13.15
C ASN A 78 19.24 -5.31 -11.96
N VAL A 79 18.32 -6.19 -11.59
CA VAL A 79 17.38 -6.01 -10.46
C VAL A 79 18.08 -5.84 -9.12
N ASP A 80 19.25 -6.47 -8.94
CA ASP A 80 20.04 -6.37 -7.70
C ASP A 80 20.65 -4.97 -7.54
N ALA A 81 21.09 -4.36 -8.64
CA ALA A 81 21.58 -2.98 -8.64
C ALA A 81 20.46 -1.99 -8.29
N LEU A 82 19.25 -2.20 -8.82
CA LEU A 82 18.08 -1.38 -8.51
C LEU A 82 17.63 -1.54 -7.05
N GLU A 83 17.70 -2.75 -6.50
CA GLU A 83 17.39 -3.00 -5.09
C GLU A 83 18.40 -2.33 -4.16
N ARG A 84 19.71 -2.44 -4.47
CA ARG A 84 20.76 -1.76 -3.69
C ARG A 84 20.56 -0.25 -3.71
N GLU A 85 20.28 0.33 -4.87
CA GLU A 85 19.98 1.75 -5.00
C GLU A 85 18.71 2.14 -4.24
N ALA A 86 17.66 1.31 -4.26
CA ALA A 86 16.44 1.54 -3.49
C ALA A 86 16.74 1.52 -1.98
N LYS A 87 17.48 0.51 -1.50
CA LYS A 87 17.92 0.38 -0.10
C LYS A 87 18.72 1.61 0.35
N GLU A 88 19.64 2.09 -0.49
CA GLU A 88 20.41 3.32 -0.24
C GLU A 88 19.51 4.57 -0.18
N LYS A 89 18.47 4.64 -1.02
CA LYS A 89 17.50 5.74 -1.04
C LYS A 89 16.45 5.65 0.08
N GLY A 90 16.26 4.48 0.70
CA GLY A 90 15.31 4.23 1.78
C GLY A 90 13.84 4.14 1.38
N HIS A 91 13.49 4.22 0.08
CA HIS A 91 12.10 4.23 -0.40
C HIS A 91 11.81 3.06 -1.36
N GLY A 92 10.72 2.33 -1.14
CA GLY A 92 10.22 1.21 -1.95
C GLY A 92 8.77 1.43 -2.42
N GLY A 93 8.27 0.58 -3.31
CA GLY A 93 6.87 0.57 -3.76
C GLY A 93 6.66 0.78 -5.26
N HIS A 94 5.83 -0.07 -5.89
CA HIS A 94 5.30 0.07 -7.27
C HIS A 94 4.37 1.28 -7.41
N GLU A 95 3.77 1.68 -6.30
CA GLU A 95 2.83 2.79 -6.21
C GLU A 95 3.54 4.15 -6.12
N ASN A 96 4.85 4.11 -5.85
CA ASN A 96 5.68 5.27 -5.62
C ASN A 96 6.50 5.63 -6.86
N LYS A 97 5.86 6.29 -7.83
CA LYS A 97 6.59 7.14 -8.80
C LYS A 97 7.06 8.41 -8.09
N GLU A 98 7.96 8.26 -7.12
CA GLU A 98 8.24 9.36 -6.19
C GLU A 98 9.21 10.40 -6.77
N LYS A 99 8.81 11.67 -6.60
CA LYS A 99 9.56 12.90 -6.93
C LYS A 99 10.73 13.16 -5.95
N GLY A 100 11.27 12.10 -5.35
CA GLY A 100 12.36 12.14 -4.37
C GLY A 100 11.93 12.72 -3.03
N VAL A 101 10.69 12.50 -2.60
CA VAL A 101 10.14 12.76 -1.26
C VAL A 101 9.28 11.55 -0.87
N PRO A 102 9.29 11.11 0.40
CA PRO A 102 8.46 9.99 0.84
C PRO A 102 6.99 10.20 0.53
N SER A 103 6.28 9.13 0.17
CA SER A 103 4.86 9.15 -0.24
C SER A 103 3.91 9.75 0.78
N TYR A 104 4.25 9.68 2.06
CA TYR A 104 3.44 10.25 3.14
C TYR A 104 3.63 11.77 3.31
N ILE A 105 4.55 12.39 2.56
CA ILE A 105 4.77 13.83 2.54
C ILE A 105 4.00 14.43 1.37
N LEU A 106 3.06 15.32 1.68
CA LEU A 106 2.23 15.98 0.68
C LEU A 106 3.03 17.00 -0.14
N ASP A 107 2.83 17.02 -1.45
CA ASP A 107 3.38 18.03 -2.34
C ASP A 107 2.92 19.44 -1.93
N GLY A 108 3.84 20.38 -1.81
CA GLY A 108 3.61 21.77 -1.42
C GLY A 108 3.46 21.99 0.10
N SER A 109 3.54 20.94 0.91
CA SER A 109 3.38 21.05 2.37
C SER A 109 4.61 21.66 3.06
N PRO A 110 4.44 22.29 4.25
CA PRO A 110 5.57 22.66 5.10
C PRO A 110 6.50 21.48 5.41
N GLU A 111 5.93 20.28 5.55
CA GLU A 111 6.64 19.01 5.77
C GLU A 111 7.56 18.67 4.61
N GLU A 112 7.13 18.90 3.37
CA GLU A 112 7.97 18.75 2.18
C GLU A 112 9.16 19.71 2.21
N SER A 113 8.93 20.98 2.52
CA SER A 113 10.00 21.99 2.65
C SER A 113 11.01 21.59 3.73
N ASN A 114 10.52 21.12 4.87
CA ASN A 114 11.34 20.70 6.00
C ASN A 114 12.15 19.44 5.68
N TRP A 115 11.53 18.46 5.02
CA TRP A 115 12.21 17.23 4.59
C TRP A 115 13.29 17.53 3.56
N ARG A 116 12.99 18.37 2.56
CA ARG A 116 13.97 18.77 1.52
C ARG A 116 15.16 19.54 2.09
N LYS A 117 14.96 20.34 3.14
CA LYS A 117 16.05 21.03 3.86
C LYS A 117 16.93 20.09 4.67
N ARG A 118 16.36 19.02 5.21
CA ARG A 118 17.04 18.07 6.12
C ARG A 118 17.69 16.88 5.39
N SER A 119 17.22 16.56 4.18
CA SER A 119 17.65 15.38 3.40
C SER A 119 18.24 15.76 2.03
N PRO A 120 19.37 16.51 1.97
CA PRO A 120 19.94 17.00 0.71
C PRO A 120 20.50 15.90 -0.21
N ALA A 121 20.83 14.72 0.33
CA ALA A 121 21.50 13.65 -0.42
C ALA A 121 20.59 12.90 -1.42
N THR A 122 19.26 12.90 -1.22
CA THR A 122 18.33 12.15 -2.07
C THR A 122 17.94 12.87 -3.36
N PHE A 123 18.37 14.13 -3.54
CA PHE A 123 17.83 15.04 -4.56
C PHE A 123 18.57 15.03 -5.92
N GLN A 124 19.75 14.41 -6.05
CA GLN A 124 20.58 14.63 -7.25
C GLN A 124 20.18 13.83 -8.50
N ASN A 125 19.28 12.84 -8.45
CA ASN A 125 19.04 11.94 -9.60
C ASN A 125 17.69 12.07 -10.34
N ILE A 126 16.87 13.10 -10.10
CA ILE A 126 15.50 13.20 -10.69
C ILE A 126 15.33 14.36 -11.70
N ARG A 127 16.39 15.06 -12.08
CA ARG A 127 16.28 16.11 -13.12
C ARG A 127 16.15 15.57 -14.57
N GLY A 128 16.14 14.25 -14.77
CA GLY A 128 16.20 13.64 -16.12
C GLY A 128 14.91 13.06 -16.71
N ARG A 129 13.79 12.92 -15.98
CA ARG A 129 12.58 12.25 -16.51
C ARG A 129 11.37 13.20 -16.57
N LYS A 130 11.39 14.13 -17.52
CA LYS A 130 10.14 14.69 -18.06
C LYS A 130 9.72 13.84 -19.27
N GLY A 131 8.58 13.16 -19.18
CA GLY A 131 7.88 12.70 -20.40
C GLY A 131 7.39 11.25 -20.50
N ALA A 132 7.41 10.43 -19.45
CA ALA A 132 6.73 9.13 -19.52
C ALA A 132 5.24 9.33 -19.19
N LYS A 133 4.36 9.19 -20.18
CA LYS A 133 2.93 9.04 -19.94
C LYS A 133 2.72 7.75 -19.15
N ASP A 134 1.99 7.85 -18.04
CA ASP A 134 1.71 6.68 -17.22
C ASP A 134 0.83 5.70 -18.00
N PRO A 135 1.15 4.39 -17.98
CA PRO A 135 0.30 3.39 -18.62
C PRO A 135 -1.09 3.38 -17.96
N PRO A 136 -2.14 2.96 -18.69
CA PRO A 136 -3.50 2.91 -18.17
C PRO A 136 -3.55 2.12 -16.87
N VAL A 137 -4.16 2.72 -15.84
CA VAL A 137 -4.33 2.13 -14.52
C VAL A 137 -5.36 0.99 -14.65
N PRO A 138 -5.01 -0.28 -14.39
CA PRO A 138 -5.98 -1.37 -14.42
C PRO A 138 -7.15 -1.10 -13.45
N GLU A 139 -8.37 -1.56 -13.75
CA GLU A 139 -9.59 -1.30 -12.95
C GLU A 139 -9.42 -1.54 -11.45
N LYS A 140 -8.69 -2.60 -11.05
CA LYS A 140 -8.39 -2.91 -9.63
C LYS A 140 -7.61 -1.81 -8.90
N LYS A 141 -6.91 -0.94 -9.63
CA LYS A 141 -6.17 0.21 -9.08
C LYS A 141 -6.98 1.50 -9.01
N VAL A 142 -8.20 1.55 -9.56
CA VAL A 142 -9.05 2.75 -9.50
C VAL A 142 -9.60 2.97 -8.08
N ALA A 143 -9.98 1.90 -7.39
CA ALA A 143 -10.37 1.97 -5.98
C ALA A 143 -9.20 2.42 -5.09
N HIS A 144 -8.00 1.90 -5.35
CA HIS A 144 -6.78 2.26 -4.64
C HIS A 144 -6.43 3.74 -4.86
N ALA A 145 -6.47 4.22 -6.11
CA ALA A 145 -6.24 5.63 -6.43
C ALA A 145 -7.29 6.55 -5.82
N ALA A 146 -8.58 6.19 -5.90
CA ALA A 146 -9.66 6.97 -5.30
C ALA A 146 -9.55 7.03 -3.76
N ALA A 147 -9.09 5.95 -3.11
CA ALA A 147 -8.82 5.95 -1.67
C ALA A 147 -7.61 6.82 -1.32
N GLN A 148 -6.52 6.73 -2.09
CA GLN A 148 -5.32 7.54 -1.90
C GLN A 148 -5.59 9.04 -2.02
N GLU A 149 -6.44 9.43 -2.97
CA GLU A 149 -6.81 10.84 -3.20
C GLU A 149 -7.97 11.31 -2.30
N GLY A 150 -8.54 10.43 -1.47
CA GLY A 150 -9.71 10.76 -0.64
C GLY A 150 -10.98 11.07 -1.45
N ASN A 151 -11.09 10.57 -2.67
CA ASN A 151 -12.20 10.84 -3.59
C ASN A 151 -13.42 9.97 -3.24
N VAL A 152 -14.21 10.43 -2.27
CA VAL A 152 -15.41 9.72 -1.77
C VAL A 152 -16.45 9.46 -2.85
N ILE A 153 -16.58 10.34 -3.85
CA ILE A 153 -17.55 10.16 -4.95
C ILE A 153 -17.15 8.98 -5.83
N ALA A 154 -15.86 8.90 -6.19
CA ALA A 154 -15.33 7.78 -6.96
C ALA A 154 -15.47 6.46 -6.21
N LEU A 155 -15.19 6.44 -4.91
CA LEU A 155 -15.37 5.26 -4.05
C LEU A 155 -16.83 4.80 -3.99
N LYS A 156 -17.78 5.73 -3.85
CA LYS A 156 -19.22 5.40 -3.85
C LYS A 156 -19.68 4.82 -5.18
N LYS A 157 -19.14 5.29 -6.30
CA LYS A 157 -19.51 4.77 -7.63
C LYS A 157 -19.01 3.34 -7.84
N LEU A 158 -17.78 3.05 -7.40
CA LEU A 158 -17.18 1.72 -7.47
C LEU A 158 -17.85 0.70 -6.54
N ALA A 159 -18.45 1.15 -5.44
CA ALA A 159 -19.12 0.26 -4.48
C ALA A 159 -20.52 -0.23 -4.93
N VAL A 160 -21.04 0.29 -6.05
CA VAL A 160 -22.40 -0.02 -6.54
C VAL A 160 -22.35 -0.94 -7.78
N GLU A 161 -21.17 -1.21 -8.33
CA GLU A 161 -20.90 -2.24 -9.34
C GLU A 161 -20.54 -3.58 -8.69
#